data_AF-A0A699XN84-F1
#
_entry.id   AF-A0A699XN84-F1
#
_cell.length_a   1.000
_cell.length_b   1.000
_cell.length_c   1.000
_cell.angle_alpha   90.00
_cell.angle_beta   90.00
_cell.angle_gamma   90.00
#
_symmetry.space_group_name_H-M   'P 1'
#
loop_
_entity.id
_entity.type
_entity.pdbx_description
1 polymer ?
#
loop_
_entity_poly.entity_id
_entity_poly.type
_entity_poly.pdbx_seq_one_letter_code
_entity_poly.pdbx_strand_id
1 'polypeptide(L)'
;MQAKDIDVTDATKSLFYGPINSFPKDFSDADKKRLTEAYKQAILTKIAPTYRKLGTFLATEYLPKSRATSGINAVPGGPEIYNY
;
A
#
# COMPACT_ATOMS: atom_id res chain seq x y z
N MET A 1 -5.83 7.25 8.11
CA MET A 1 -4.83 7.26 7.01
C MET A 1 -5.35 6.34 5.91
N GLN A 2 -5.62 6.87 4.72
CA GLN A 2 -6.07 6.06 3.57
C GLN A 2 -5.02 6.16 2.47
N ALA A 3 -4.50 5.03 2.01
CA ALA A 3 -3.56 4.94 0.90
C ALA A 3 -4.31 5.07 -0.43
N LYS A 4 -4.82 6.27 -0.73
CA LYS A 4 -5.77 6.51 -1.83
C LYS A 4 -5.25 6.10 -3.21
N ASP A 5 -3.94 6.15 -3.42
CA ASP A 5 -3.30 5.74 -4.68
C ASP A 5 -3.16 4.20 -4.82
N ILE A 6 -3.49 3.46 -3.75
CA ILE A 6 -3.40 2.00 -3.68
C ILE A 6 -4.79 1.38 -3.48
N ASP A 7 -5.58 1.94 -2.56
CA ASP A 7 -6.96 1.55 -2.30
C ASP A 7 -7.90 2.14 -3.36
N VAL A 8 -7.86 1.56 -4.56
CA VAL A 8 -8.63 2.00 -5.73
C VAL A 8 -9.72 1.00 -6.11
N THR A 9 -10.76 1.49 -6.78
CA THR A 9 -11.81 0.66 -7.43
C THR A 9 -11.59 0.50 -8.93
N ASP A 10 -10.69 1.30 -9.50
CA ASP A 10 -10.24 1.23 -10.89
C ASP A 10 -8.74 0.94 -10.88
N ALA A 11 -8.36 -0.24 -11.40
CA ALA A 11 -6.98 -0.69 -11.39
C ALA A 11 -6.04 0.27 -12.14
N THR A 12 -6.54 0.97 -13.17
CA THR A 12 -5.73 1.87 -13.99
C THR A 12 -5.25 3.11 -13.24
N LYS A 13 -5.92 3.43 -12.12
CA LYS A 13 -5.57 4.53 -11.22
C LYS A 13 -4.60 4.14 -10.12
N SER A 14 -4.27 2.85 -9.98
CA SER A 14 -3.33 2.39 -8.97
C SER A 14 -1.90 2.81 -9.30
N LEU A 15 -1.14 3.20 -8.28
CA LEU A 15 0.32 3.36 -8.38
C LEU A 15 1.01 2.12 -8.96
N PHE A 16 0.47 0.93 -8.68
CA PHE A 16 1.01 -0.34 -9.19
C PHE A 16 0.66 -0.65 -10.65
N TYR A 17 -0.16 0.17 -11.31
CA TYR A 17 -0.50 -0.01 -12.72
C TYR A 17 0.55 0.57 -13.68
N GLY A 18 1.52 1.34 -13.17
CA GLY A 18 2.58 1.98 -13.96
C GLY A 18 3.24 1.07 -15.02
N PRO A 19 3.65 -0.17 -14.71
CA PRO A 19 4.27 -1.07 -15.68
C PRO A 19 3.40 -1.38 -16.90
N ILE A 20 2.08 -1.43 -16.75
CA ILE A 20 1.15 -1.70 -17.86
C ILE A 20 1.07 -0.51 -18.83
N ASN A 21 1.32 0.70 -18.35
CA ASN A 21 1.39 1.91 -19.18
C ASN A 21 2.72 2.04 -19.95
N SER A 22 3.70 1.16 -19.70
CA SER A 22 5.04 1.23 -20.31
C SER A 22 5.60 -0.15 -20.61
N PHE A 23 4.94 -0.85 -21.55
CA PHE A 23 5.51 -2.07 -22.11
C PHE A 23 6.72 -1.76 -23.01
N PRO A 24 7.78 -2.60 -22.99
CA PRO A 24 8.85 -2.55 -23.98
C PRO A 24 8.32 -2.76 -25.41
N LYS A 25 9.03 -2.22 -26.40
CA LYS A 25 8.64 -2.34 -27.82
C LYS A 25 8.58 -3.79 -28.30
N ASP A 26 9.47 -4.63 -27.79
CA ASP A 26 9.65 -6.02 -28.25
C ASP A 26 8.71 -7.02 -27.55
N PHE A 27 7.75 -6.53 -26.75
CA PHE A 27 6.78 -7.39 -26.06
C PHE A 27 5.68 -7.89 -27.01
N SER A 28 5.40 -9.19 -26.94
CA SER A 28 4.30 -9.80 -27.71
C SER A 28 2.95 -9.26 -27.25
N ASP A 29 2.00 -9.12 -28.18
CA ASP A 29 0.65 -8.64 -27.84
C ASP A 29 -0.12 -9.65 -26.95
N ALA A 30 0.19 -10.94 -27.09
CA ALA A 30 -0.32 -11.99 -26.22
C ALA A 30 0.11 -11.78 -24.77
N ASP A 31 1.39 -11.47 -24.54
CA ASP A 31 1.90 -11.19 -23.20
C ASP A 31 1.38 -9.87 -22.63
N LYS A 32 1.30 -8.81 -23.44
CA LYS A 32 0.70 -7.54 -23.02
C LYS A 32 -0.71 -7.75 -22.50
N LYS A 33 -1.54 -8.50 -23.24
CA LYS A 33 -2.92 -8.82 -22.84
C LYS A 33 -2.96 -9.64 -21.55
N ARG A 34 -2.18 -10.73 -21.48
CA ARG A 34 -2.12 -11.62 -20.32
C ARG A 34 -1.70 -10.88 -19.04
N LEU A 35 -0.64 -10.08 -19.13
CA LEU A 35 -0.11 -9.33 -17.99
C LEU A 35 -1.04 -8.18 -17.57
N THR A 36 -1.64 -7.48 -18.53
CA THR A 36 -2.64 -6.43 -18.23
C THR A 36 -3.77 -6.98 -17.38
N GLU A 37 -4.34 -8.12 -17.77
CA GLU A 37 -5.43 -8.74 -17.00
C GLU A 37 -4.94 -9.22 -15.63
N ALA A 38 -3.78 -9.87 -15.57
CA ALA A 38 -3.20 -10.32 -14.31
C ALA A 38 -2.95 -9.17 -13.33
N TYR A 39 -2.47 -8.02 -13.81
CA TYR A 39 -2.27 -6.82 -13.00
C TYR A 39 -3.60 -6.26 -12.49
N LYS A 40 -4.60 -6.11 -13.36
CA LYS A 40 -5.93 -5.63 -12.96
C LYS A 40 -6.52 -6.50 -11.85
N GLN A 41 -6.47 -7.82 -12.04
CA GLN A 41 -6.96 -8.78 -11.05
C GLN A 41 -6.19 -8.66 -9.73
N ALA A 42 -4.86 -8.66 -9.76
CA ALA A 42 -4.04 -8.55 -8.56
C ALA A 42 -4.31 -7.24 -7.79
N ILE A 43 -4.42 -6.12 -8.50
CA ILE A 43 -4.69 -4.80 -7.89
C ILE A 43 -6.04 -4.81 -7.18
N LEU A 44 -7.11 -5.22 -7.87
CA LEU A 44 -8.47 -5.10 -7.35
C LEU A 44 -8.83 -6.15 -6.31
N THR A 45 -8.27 -7.35 -6.41
CA THR A 45 -8.67 -8.48 -5.55
C THR A 45 -7.72 -8.71 -4.39
N LYS A 46 -6.46 -8.29 -4.51
CA LYS A 46 -5.43 -8.52 -3.47
C LYS A 46 -4.93 -7.21 -2.88
N ILE A 47 -4.40 -6.31 -3.70
CA ILE A 47 -3.69 -5.11 -3.21
C ILE A 47 -4.66 -4.13 -2.55
N ALA A 48 -5.63 -3.60 -3.29
CA ALA A 48 -6.55 -2.56 -2.79
C ALA A 48 -7.30 -3.02 -1.53
N PRO A 49 -7.90 -4.24 -1.47
CA PRO A 49 -8.58 -4.70 -0.26
C PRO A 49 -7.65 -4.87 0.95
N THR A 50 -6.38 -5.25 0.72
CA THR A 50 -5.42 -5.42 1.81
C THR A 50 -5.02 -4.09 2.42
N TYR A 51 -4.76 -3.07 1.59
CA TYR A 51 -4.48 -1.72 2.08
C TYR A 51 -5.68 -1.07 2.74
N ARG A 52 -6.90 -1.37 2.27
CA ARG A 52 -8.13 -0.95 2.95
C ARG A 52 -8.23 -1.56 4.35
N LYS A 53 -8.01 -2.88 4.48
CA LYS A 53 -7.99 -3.57 5.79
C LYS A 53 -6.95 -2.97 6.73
N LEU A 54 -5.74 -2.70 6.24
CA LEU A 54 -4.70 -2.05 7.03
C LEU A 54 -5.12 -0.64 7.48
N GLY A 55 -5.68 0.17 6.58
CA GLY A 55 -6.18 1.51 6.90
C GLY A 55 -7.27 1.48 7.97
N THR A 56 -8.21 0.53 7.88
CA THR A 56 -9.22 0.30 8.91
C THR A 56 -8.57 -0.07 10.24
N PHE A 57 -7.72 -1.10 10.28
CA PHE A 57 -7.02 -1.51 11.50
C PHE A 57 -6.27 -0.35 12.17
N LEU A 58 -5.53 0.43 11.39
CA LEU A 58 -4.80 1.58 11.91
C LEU A 58 -5.74 2.60 12.55
N ALA A 59 -6.89 2.88 11.94
CA ALA A 59 -7.84 3.87 12.43
C ALA A 59 -8.66 3.38 13.64
N THR A 60 -9.11 2.12 13.62
CA THR A 60 -10.12 1.63 14.56
C THR A 60 -9.54 0.81 15.71
N GLU A 61 -8.37 0.20 15.52
CA GLU A 61 -7.77 -0.69 16.53
C GLU A 61 -6.45 -0.16 17.06
N TYR A 62 -5.56 0.29 16.17
CA TYR A 62 -4.22 0.74 16.55
C TYR A 62 -4.22 2.14 17.17
N LEU A 63 -4.80 3.14 16.47
CA LEU A 63 -4.78 4.53 16.90
C LEU A 63 -5.38 4.73 18.31
N PRO A 64 -6.53 4.14 18.68
CA PRO A 64 -7.08 4.28 20.03
C PRO A 64 -6.20 3.70 21.15
N LYS A 65 -5.31 2.75 20.82
CA LYS A 65 -4.36 2.12 21.76
C LYS A 65 -2.97 2.73 21.70
N SER A 66 -2.74 3.68 20.80
CA SER A 66 -1.46 4.35 20.66
C SER A 66 -1.21 5.33 21.81
N ARG A 67 0.06 5.57 22.13
CA ARG A 67 0.43 6.56 23.14
C ARG A 67 0.07 7.97 22.65
N ALA A 68 -0.41 8.81 23.55
CA ALA A 68 -0.62 10.23 23.27
C ALA A 68 0.68 11.06 23.31
N THR A 69 1.76 10.49 23.82
CA THR A 69 3.07 11.14 23.97
C THR A 69 3.89 11.07 22.68
N SER A 70 4.60 12.15 22.36
CA SER A 70 5.53 12.20 21.23
C SER A 70 6.95 11.85 21.65
N GLY A 71 7.80 11.55 20.65
CA GLY A 71 9.22 11.28 20.85
C GLY A 71 9.53 9.86 21.29
N ILE A 72 10.75 9.42 20.96
CA ILE A 72 11.26 8.10 21.36
C ILE A 72 11.50 8.05 22.86
N ASN A 73 11.84 9.16 23.51
CA ASN A 73 12.03 9.26 24.96
C ASN A 73 10.81 8.81 25.79
N ALA A 74 9.62 8.82 25.19
CA ALA A 74 8.39 8.40 25.85
C ALA A 74 8.05 6.90 25.68
N VAL A 75 8.93 6.10 25.05
CA VAL A 75 8.83 4.63 25.10
C VAL A 75 9.65 4.07 26.27
N PRO A 76 9.32 2.87 26.79
CA PRO A 76 10.20 2.17 27.74
C PRO A 76 11.61 2.01 27.17
N GLY A 77 12.64 2.45 27.91
CA GLY A 77 14.03 2.48 27.44
C GLY A 77 14.35 3.57 26.40
N GLY A 78 13.41 4.50 26.17
CA GLY A 78 13.51 5.53 25.15
C GLY A 78 14.67 6.50 25.32
N PRO A 79 14.93 7.05 26.54
CA PRO A 79 16.07 7.92 26.78
C PRO A 79 17.40 7.25 26.45
N GLU A 80 17.56 5.98 26.78
CA GLU A 80 18.77 5.20 26.51
C GLU A 80 18.96 4.98 25.00
N ILE A 81 17.88 4.67 24.27
CA ILE A 81 17.90 4.52 22.81
C ILE A 81 18.28 5.83 22.11
N TYR A 82 17.81 6.97 22.61
CA TYR A 82 18.04 8.27 21.98
C TYR A 82 19.47 8.80 22.14
N ASN A 83 20.18 8.36 23.18
CA ASN A 83 21.50 8.86 23.55
C ASN A 83 22.66 8.21 22.76
N TYR A 84 22.37 7.33 21.80
CA TYR A 84 23.34 6.67 20.92
C TYR A 84 23.20 7.17 19.48
#